data_AF-A0A661GRX7-F1
#
_entry.id   AF-A0A661GRX7-F1
#
_cell.length_a   1.000
_cell.length_b   1.000
_cell.length_c   1.000
_cell.angle_alpha   90.00
_cell.angle_beta   90.00
_cell.angle_gamma   90.00
#
_symmetry.space_group_name_H-M   'P 1'
#
loop_
_entity.id
_entity.type
_entity.pdbx_description
1 polymer ?
#
loop_
_entity_poly.entity_id
_entity_poly.type
_entity_poly.pdbx_seq_one_letter_code
_entity_poly.pdbx_strand_id
1 'polypeptide(L)'
;MIKLFTKSKAASVETDASSDEVDQLRKELLRYKTAFAEIDDVTARAGLGDLSARVINWDQFDNLSPTMAHVNKMLDLADSFVRESDATLAHAAKGLFYRSYIERGVLGDYRRAAANLKSTQQHMAELETERKEEMSQLADNLESEVKTAVDHVQISSKTMLAKTQDMSANLEDVGQQTNTVVELSNNTTSNVESCASAVEGM
;
A
#
# COMPACT_ATOMS: atom_id res chain seq x y z
N MET A 1 -97.34 26.21 -21.55
CA MET A 1 -96.16 27.09 -21.70
C MET A 1 -95.01 26.65 -20.77
N ILE A 2 -94.53 25.39 -20.82
CA ILE A 2 -93.41 24.90 -19.98
C ILE A 2 -92.71 23.72 -20.69
N LYS A 3 -91.69 23.96 -21.54
CA LYS A 3 -90.81 22.90 -22.09
C LYS A 3 -89.43 23.43 -22.55
N LEU A 4 -88.86 24.44 -21.88
CA LEU A 4 -87.54 25.01 -22.27
C LEU A 4 -86.43 24.97 -21.22
N PHE A 5 -86.67 24.49 -19.98
CA PHE A 5 -85.67 24.55 -18.91
C PHE A 5 -84.85 23.26 -18.67
N THR A 6 -85.15 22.14 -19.32
CA THR A 6 -84.43 20.86 -19.06
C THR A 6 -83.21 20.64 -19.95
N LYS A 7 -83.16 21.26 -21.15
CA LYS A 7 -82.04 21.08 -22.08
C LYS A 7 -80.78 21.88 -21.68
N SER A 8 -80.97 23.02 -21.00
CA SER A 8 -79.85 23.84 -20.50
C SER A 8 -79.10 23.20 -19.34
N LYS A 9 -79.76 22.37 -18.53
CA LYS A 9 -79.16 21.73 -17.34
C LYS A 9 -78.38 20.46 -17.70
N ALA A 10 -78.75 19.77 -18.79
CA ALA A 10 -78.00 18.62 -19.30
C ALA A 10 -76.71 19.06 -20.02
N ALA A 11 -76.78 20.13 -20.82
CA ALA A 11 -75.61 20.68 -21.50
C ALA A 11 -74.59 21.31 -20.54
N SER A 12 -75.04 21.91 -19.44
CA SER A 12 -74.12 22.44 -18.41
C SER A 12 -73.41 21.33 -17.63
N VAL A 13 -74.05 20.19 -17.39
CA VAL A 13 -73.47 19.05 -16.66
C VAL A 13 -72.45 18.27 -17.49
N GLU A 14 -72.67 18.11 -18.80
CA GLU A 14 -71.66 17.52 -19.72
C GLU A 14 -70.45 18.45 -19.91
N THR A 15 -70.65 19.77 -19.90
CA THR A 15 -69.57 20.75 -20.03
C THR A 15 -68.74 20.87 -18.74
N ASP A 16 -69.38 20.80 -17.56
CA ASP A 16 -68.70 20.77 -16.26
C ASP A 16 -67.88 19.48 -16.08
N ALA A 17 -68.40 18.32 -16.46
CA ALA A 17 -67.68 17.05 -16.37
C ALA A 17 -66.43 17.02 -17.29
N SER A 18 -66.53 17.60 -18.49
CA SER A 18 -65.40 17.76 -19.40
C SER A 18 -64.39 18.79 -18.91
N SER A 19 -64.83 19.85 -18.22
CA SER A 19 -63.94 20.84 -17.59
C SER A 19 -63.15 20.26 -16.43
N ASP A 20 -63.78 19.45 -15.57
CA ASP A 20 -63.14 18.77 -14.44
C ASP A 20 -62.09 17.76 -14.90
N GLU A 21 -62.36 17.01 -15.97
CA GLU A 21 -61.41 16.05 -16.56
C GLU A 21 -60.18 16.77 -17.15
N VAL A 22 -60.37 17.89 -17.84
CA VAL A 22 -59.27 18.71 -18.37
C VAL A 22 -58.42 19.30 -17.25
N ASP A 23 -59.03 19.77 -16.16
CA ASP A 23 -58.29 20.31 -15.02
C ASP A 23 -57.54 19.22 -14.23
N GLN A 24 -58.06 17.99 -14.20
CA GLN A 24 -57.36 16.85 -13.64
C GLN A 24 -56.13 16.46 -14.48
N LEU A 25 -56.27 16.38 -15.81
CA LEU A 25 -55.17 16.14 -16.74
C LEU A 25 -54.10 17.24 -16.68
N ARG A 26 -54.49 18.52 -16.51
CA ARG A 26 -53.54 19.62 -16.33
C ARG A 26 -52.73 19.48 -15.05
N LYS A 27 -53.37 19.09 -13.94
CA LYS A 27 -52.68 18.84 -12.66
C LYS A 27 -51.71 17.67 -12.77
N GLU A 28 -52.10 16.61 -13.45
CA GLU A 28 -51.25 15.45 -13.71
C GLU A 28 -50.04 15.81 -14.58
N LEU A 29 -50.24 16.54 -15.68
CA LEU A 29 -49.17 17.01 -16.56
C LEU A 29 -48.21 17.95 -15.82
N LEU A 30 -48.71 18.83 -14.95
CA LEU A 30 -47.88 19.68 -14.12
C LEU A 30 -47.00 18.84 -13.17
N ARG A 31 -47.54 17.80 -12.55
CA ARG A 31 -46.76 16.86 -11.71
C ARG A 31 -45.66 16.17 -12.51
N TYR A 32 -45.96 15.67 -13.71
CA TYR A 32 -44.96 15.07 -14.60
C TYR A 32 -43.85 16.06 -14.97
N LYS A 33 -44.19 17.30 -15.30
CA LYS A 33 -43.20 18.35 -15.61
C LYS A 33 -42.29 18.65 -14.42
N THR A 34 -42.86 18.82 -13.23
CA THR A 34 -42.06 19.05 -12.02
C THR A 34 -41.17 17.86 -11.72
N ALA A 35 -41.70 16.63 -11.82
CA ALA A 35 -40.93 15.42 -11.63
C ALA A 35 -39.71 15.34 -12.55
N PHE A 36 -39.90 15.54 -13.86
CA PHE A 36 -38.79 15.52 -14.80
C PHE A 36 -37.77 16.64 -14.55
N ALA A 37 -38.21 17.82 -14.14
CA ALA A 37 -37.31 18.92 -13.79
C ALA A 37 -36.43 18.59 -12.57
N GLU A 38 -37.00 17.94 -11.54
CA GLU A 38 -36.25 17.49 -10.36
C GLU A 38 -35.24 16.39 -10.71
N ILE A 39 -35.63 15.43 -11.56
CA ILE A 39 -34.70 14.40 -12.04
C ILE A 39 -33.57 15.03 -12.86
N ASP A 40 -33.88 15.97 -13.75
CA ASP A 40 -32.89 16.65 -14.59
C ASP A 40 -31.87 17.41 -13.73
N ASP A 41 -32.33 18.17 -12.72
CA ASP A 41 -31.45 18.88 -11.80
C ASP A 41 -30.51 17.92 -11.03
N VAL A 42 -31.07 16.86 -10.45
CA VAL A 42 -30.29 15.90 -9.65
C VAL A 42 -29.30 15.14 -10.52
N THR A 43 -29.70 14.71 -11.72
CA THR A 43 -28.81 13.99 -12.64
C THR A 43 -27.75 14.89 -13.26
N ALA A 44 -28.05 16.16 -13.54
CA ALA A 44 -27.08 17.15 -13.98
C ALA A 44 -26.01 17.40 -12.91
N ARG A 45 -26.42 17.57 -11.65
CA ARG A 45 -25.48 17.71 -10.52
C ARG A 45 -24.64 16.46 -10.29
N ALA A 46 -25.25 15.28 -10.35
CA ALA A 46 -24.53 14.02 -10.27
C ALA A 46 -23.50 13.87 -11.41
N GLY A 47 -23.82 14.35 -12.62
CA GLY A 47 -22.90 14.40 -13.76
C GLY A 47 -21.67 15.28 -13.53
N LEU A 48 -21.77 16.29 -12.64
CA LEU A 48 -20.64 17.12 -12.20
C LEU A 48 -19.87 16.52 -11.00
N GLY A 49 -20.30 15.37 -10.49
CA GLY A 49 -19.68 14.68 -9.36
C GLY A 49 -20.32 14.97 -8.00
N ASP A 50 -21.41 15.74 -7.93
CA ASP A 50 -22.17 15.90 -6.68
C ASP A 50 -23.07 14.68 -6.44
N LEU A 51 -22.50 13.64 -5.82
CA LEU A 51 -23.22 12.43 -5.43
C LEU A 51 -24.07 12.61 -4.16
N SER A 52 -24.14 13.82 -3.59
CA SER A 52 -25.01 14.14 -2.46
C SER A 52 -26.39 14.68 -2.89
N ALA A 53 -26.54 15.04 -4.17
CA ALA A 53 -27.80 15.49 -4.75
C ALA A 53 -28.91 14.44 -4.63
N ARG A 54 -30.10 14.82 -4.14
CA ARG A 54 -31.24 13.91 -3.99
C ARG A 54 -32.52 14.60 -4.42
N VAL A 55 -33.45 13.82 -4.97
CA VAL A 55 -34.84 14.27 -5.15
C VAL A 55 -35.50 14.29 -3.77
N ILE A 56 -35.85 15.49 -3.30
CA ILE A 56 -36.53 15.73 -2.03
C ILE A 56 -38.04 15.54 -2.23
N ASN A 57 -38.76 15.04 -1.21
CA ASN A 57 -40.22 14.81 -1.28
C ASN A 57 -40.64 13.90 -2.44
N TRP A 58 -39.83 12.88 -2.73
CA TRP A 58 -40.04 11.93 -3.82
C TRP A 58 -41.36 11.14 -3.69
N ASP A 59 -41.95 11.08 -2.49
CA ASP A 59 -43.21 10.39 -2.18
C ASP A 59 -44.45 11.12 -2.69
N GLN A 60 -44.35 12.42 -2.98
CA GLN A 60 -45.48 13.27 -3.40
C GLN A 60 -45.86 13.13 -4.88
N PHE A 61 -45.10 12.34 -5.65
CA PHE A 61 -45.27 12.18 -7.09
C PHE A 61 -46.13 10.95 -7.49
N ASP A 62 -46.82 10.33 -6.53
CA ASP A 62 -47.79 9.26 -6.75
C ASP A 62 -47.16 8.07 -7.55
N ASN A 63 -47.62 7.80 -8.77
CA ASN A 63 -47.07 6.75 -9.64
C ASN A 63 -45.59 6.92 -10.01
N LEU A 64 -45.04 8.14 -9.92
CA LEU A 64 -43.65 8.43 -10.22
C LEU A 64 -42.72 8.30 -9.01
N SER A 65 -43.26 8.17 -7.80
CA SER A 65 -42.48 8.05 -6.56
C SER A 65 -41.47 6.90 -6.60
N PRO A 66 -41.78 5.69 -7.15
CA PRO A 66 -40.80 4.62 -7.31
C PRO A 66 -39.63 5.00 -8.21
N THR A 67 -39.88 5.71 -9.32
CA THR A 67 -38.81 6.15 -10.24
C THR A 67 -37.84 7.09 -9.55
N MET A 68 -38.37 8.05 -8.78
CA MET A 68 -37.56 8.97 -7.98
C MET A 68 -36.72 8.24 -6.93
N ALA A 69 -37.33 7.27 -6.25
CA ALA A 69 -36.64 6.44 -5.28
C ALA A 69 -35.50 5.63 -5.94
N HIS A 70 -35.69 5.11 -7.15
CA HIS A 70 -34.64 4.40 -7.89
C HIS A 70 -33.47 5.33 -8.27
N VAL A 71 -33.74 6.58 -8.68
CA VAL A 71 -32.68 7.57 -8.96
C VAL A 71 -31.86 7.85 -7.70
N ASN A 72 -32.52 8.14 -6.58
CA ASN A 72 -31.83 8.34 -5.30
C ASN A 72 -31.02 7.10 -4.90
N LYS A 73 -31.58 5.90 -5.05
CA LYS A 73 -30.90 4.64 -4.71
C LYS A 73 -29.65 4.41 -5.56
N MET A 74 -29.69 4.75 -6.85
CA MET A 74 -28.53 4.68 -7.74
C MET A 74 -27.41 5.61 -7.25
N LEU A 75 -27.75 6.84 -6.86
CA LEU A 75 -26.79 7.81 -6.33
C LEU A 75 -26.24 7.40 -4.97
N ASP A 76 -27.05 6.82 -4.08
CA ASP A 76 -26.59 6.29 -2.80
C ASP A 76 -25.56 5.18 -2.96
N LEU A 77 -25.76 4.29 -3.95
CA LEU A 77 -24.81 3.23 -4.25
C LEU A 77 -23.51 3.77 -4.84
N ALA A 78 -23.60 4.75 -5.74
CA ALA A 78 -22.43 5.41 -6.30
C ALA A 78 -21.62 6.16 -5.22
N ASP A 79 -22.30 6.97 -4.39
CA ASP A 79 -21.68 7.70 -3.26
C ASP A 79 -21.01 6.72 -2.28
N SER A 80 -21.75 5.69 -1.84
CA SER A 80 -21.21 4.69 -0.93
C SER A 80 -19.99 3.98 -1.53
N PHE A 81 -20.01 3.67 -2.83
CA PHE A 81 -18.91 3.00 -3.49
C PHE A 81 -17.67 3.88 -3.58
N VAL A 82 -17.82 5.13 -4.00
CA VAL A 82 -16.71 6.10 -4.09
C VAL A 82 -16.14 6.34 -2.70
N ARG A 83 -16.98 6.64 -1.71
CA ARG A 83 -16.55 6.96 -0.35
C ARG A 83 -15.83 5.80 0.32
N GLU A 84 -16.34 4.57 0.20
CA GLU A 84 -15.69 3.43 0.83
C GLU A 84 -14.43 2.99 0.08
N SER A 85 -14.43 3.05 -1.25
CA SER A 85 -13.23 2.75 -2.04
C SER A 85 -12.10 3.73 -1.73
N ASP A 86 -12.39 5.04 -1.65
CA ASP A 86 -11.42 6.06 -1.30
C ASP A 86 -10.85 5.83 0.11
N ALA A 87 -11.71 5.57 1.10
CA ALA A 87 -11.27 5.30 2.46
C ALA A 87 -10.40 4.03 2.56
N THR A 88 -10.74 2.96 1.84
CA THR A 88 -9.95 1.73 1.78
C THR A 88 -8.60 1.96 1.11
N LEU A 89 -8.58 2.63 -0.05
CA LEU A 89 -7.35 2.89 -0.80
C LEU A 89 -6.42 3.86 -0.07
N ALA A 90 -6.95 4.87 0.63
CA ALA A 90 -6.17 5.79 1.45
C ALA A 90 -5.43 5.09 2.61
N HIS A 91 -5.98 3.99 3.14
CA HIS A 91 -5.28 3.15 4.13
C HIS A 91 -4.26 2.23 3.47
N ALA A 92 -4.63 1.58 2.37
CA ALA A 92 -3.72 0.72 1.61
C ALA A 92 -2.48 1.49 1.13
N ALA A 93 -2.63 2.75 0.70
CA ALA A 93 -1.53 3.63 0.32
C ALA A 93 -0.53 3.92 1.46
N LYS A 94 -0.95 3.77 2.71
CA LYS A 94 -0.10 3.90 3.91
C LYS A 94 0.48 2.56 4.37
N GLY A 95 0.30 1.49 3.59
CA GLY A 95 0.68 0.12 3.97
C GLY A 95 -0.21 -0.48 5.07
N LEU A 96 -1.40 0.09 5.30
CA LEU A 96 -2.35 -0.36 6.32
C LEU A 96 -3.52 -1.11 5.65
N PHE A 97 -3.56 -2.42 5.82
CA PHE A 97 -4.53 -3.29 5.12
C PHE A 97 -5.69 -3.80 5.98
N TYR A 98 -5.82 -3.30 7.22
CA TYR A 98 -6.89 -3.74 8.13
C TYR A 98 -8.29 -3.23 7.73
N ARG A 99 -8.38 -2.15 6.95
CA ARG A 99 -9.64 -1.58 6.49
C ARG A 99 -9.98 -2.10 5.10
N SER A 100 -10.85 -3.10 5.01
CA SER A 100 -11.42 -3.57 3.75
C SER A 100 -12.72 -2.86 3.39
N TYR A 101 -13.02 -2.80 2.10
CA TYR A 101 -14.31 -2.35 1.59
C TYR A 101 -15.45 -3.18 2.19
N ILE A 102 -16.54 -2.51 2.57
CA ILE A 102 -17.74 -3.14 3.16
C ILE A 102 -18.67 -3.63 2.03
N GLU A 103 -18.69 -4.93 1.79
CA GLU A 103 -19.52 -5.56 0.74
C GLU A 103 -21.02 -5.62 1.07
N ARG A 104 -21.40 -5.30 2.32
CA ARG A 104 -22.80 -5.41 2.76
C ARG A 104 -23.65 -4.31 2.13
N GLY A 105 -24.67 -4.70 1.38
CA GLY A 105 -25.65 -3.78 0.80
C GLY A 105 -25.31 -3.29 -0.62
N VAL A 106 -24.14 -3.64 -1.15
CA VAL A 106 -23.82 -3.48 -2.58
C VAL A 106 -24.23 -4.74 -3.36
N LEU A 107 -24.86 -4.53 -4.52
CA LEU A 107 -25.39 -5.59 -5.39
C LEU A 107 -24.87 -5.42 -6.81
N GLY A 108 -24.94 -6.47 -7.62
CA GLY A 108 -24.57 -6.45 -9.03
C GLY A 108 -23.11 -6.02 -9.26
N ASP A 109 -22.92 -5.09 -10.20
CA ASP A 109 -21.60 -4.62 -10.62
C ASP A 109 -20.82 -3.96 -9.48
N TYR A 110 -21.48 -3.22 -8.59
CA TYR A 110 -20.84 -2.63 -7.40
C TYR A 110 -20.24 -3.71 -6.49
N ARG A 111 -20.94 -4.83 -6.31
CA ARG A 111 -20.44 -5.95 -5.52
C ARG A 111 -19.24 -6.62 -6.18
N ARG A 112 -19.27 -6.80 -7.50
CA ARG A 112 -18.13 -7.34 -8.25
C ARG A 112 -16.90 -6.44 -8.10
N ALA A 113 -17.06 -5.12 -8.25
CA ALA A 113 -15.98 -4.16 -8.09
C ALA A 113 -15.43 -4.14 -6.65
N ALA A 114 -16.31 -4.15 -5.66
CA ALA A 114 -15.94 -4.22 -4.24
C ALA A 114 -15.12 -5.48 -3.91
N ALA A 115 -15.54 -6.64 -4.43
CA ALA A 115 -14.82 -7.91 -4.23
C ALA A 115 -13.42 -7.88 -4.87
N ASN A 116 -13.29 -7.30 -6.07
CA ASN A 116 -12.00 -7.13 -6.74
C ASN A 116 -11.07 -6.19 -5.97
N LEU A 117 -11.61 -5.09 -5.43
CA LEU A 117 -10.85 -4.15 -4.61
C LEU A 117 -10.32 -4.82 -3.34
N LYS A 118 -11.16 -5.63 -2.70
CA LYS A 118 -10.77 -6.44 -1.53
C LYS A 118 -9.70 -7.46 -1.84
N SER A 119 -9.81 -8.24 -2.93
CA SER A 119 -8.77 -9.22 -3.28
C SER A 119 -7.44 -8.54 -3.63
N THR A 120 -7.51 -7.40 -4.32
CA THR A 120 -6.31 -6.59 -4.61
C THR A 120 -5.64 -6.13 -3.32
N GLN A 121 -6.42 -5.63 -2.36
CA GLN A 121 -5.89 -5.22 -1.06
C GLN A 121 -5.25 -6.39 -0.29
N GLN A 122 -5.88 -7.57 -0.30
CA GLN A 122 -5.34 -8.77 0.32
C GLN A 122 -3.99 -9.16 -0.30
N HIS A 123 -3.91 -9.15 -1.63
CA HIS A 123 -2.67 -9.45 -2.34
C HIS A 123 -1.56 -8.43 -2.01
N MET A 124 -1.89 -7.14 -1.91
CA MET A 124 -0.92 -6.14 -1.46
C MET A 124 -0.42 -6.40 -0.03
N ALA A 125 -1.30 -6.84 0.87
CA ALA A 125 -0.94 -7.16 2.25
C ALA A 125 -0.01 -8.40 2.33
N GLU A 126 -0.26 -9.40 1.49
CA GLU A 126 0.59 -10.59 1.35
C GLU A 126 1.98 -10.20 0.85
N LEU A 127 2.07 -9.45 -0.25
CA LEU A 127 3.34 -8.96 -0.81
C LEU A 127 4.15 -8.14 0.21
N GLU A 128 3.50 -7.28 0.99
CA GLU A 128 4.17 -6.51 2.05
C GLU A 128 4.71 -7.40 3.17
N THR A 129 4.03 -8.50 3.46
CA THR A 129 4.48 -9.50 4.46
C THR A 129 5.66 -10.30 3.91
N GLU A 130 5.57 -10.75 2.67
CA GLU A 130 6.65 -11.46 1.97
C GLU A 130 7.92 -10.60 1.89
N ARG A 131 7.81 -9.34 1.47
CA ARG A 131 8.98 -8.42 1.43
C ARG A 131 9.64 -8.23 2.80
N LYS A 132 8.85 -8.20 3.87
CA LYS A 132 9.40 -8.08 5.24
C LYS A 132 10.16 -9.34 5.64
N GLU A 133 9.63 -10.50 5.29
CA GLU A 133 10.28 -11.79 5.53
C GLU A 133 11.58 -11.91 4.73
N GLU A 134 11.56 -11.58 3.44
CA GLU A 134 12.76 -11.54 2.58
C GLU A 134 13.82 -10.59 3.13
N MET A 135 13.42 -9.41 3.59
CA MET A 135 14.33 -8.44 4.21
C MET A 135 14.95 -8.98 5.50
N SER A 136 14.17 -9.70 6.32
CA SER A 136 14.68 -10.34 7.54
C SER A 136 15.70 -11.41 7.21
N GLN A 137 15.40 -12.28 6.25
CA GLN A 137 16.33 -13.33 5.81
C GLN A 137 17.63 -12.76 5.22
N LEU A 138 17.53 -11.66 4.47
CA LEU A 138 18.71 -10.96 3.95
C LEU A 138 19.56 -10.40 5.11
N ALA A 139 18.94 -9.83 6.13
CA ALA A 139 19.64 -9.31 7.30
C ALA A 139 20.34 -10.43 8.09
N ASP A 140 19.68 -11.58 8.29
CA ASP A 140 20.26 -12.74 8.98
C ASP A 140 21.46 -13.31 8.23
N ASN A 141 21.36 -13.40 6.89
CA ASN A 141 22.47 -13.85 6.05
C ASN A 141 23.64 -12.87 6.11
N LEU A 142 23.37 -11.56 6.05
CA LEU A 142 24.39 -10.54 6.18
C LEU A 142 25.10 -10.63 7.55
N GLU A 143 24.34 -10.82 8.63
CA GLU A 143 24.91 -11.01 9.98
C GLU A 143 25.85 -12.22 10.03
N SER A 144 25.42 -13.35 9.46
CA SER A 144 26.20 -14.58 9.41
C SER A 144 27.50 -14.43 8.59
N GLU A 145 27.42 -13.78 7.42
CA GLU A 145 28.58 -13.51 6.57
C GLU A 145 29.57 -12.56 7.26
N VAL A 146 29.07 -11.49 7.89
CA VAL A 146 29.91 -10.55 8.65
C VAL A 146 30.60 -11.25 9.80
N LYS A 147 29.89 -12.09 10.55
CA LYS A 147 30.48 -12.89 11.64
C LYS A 147 31.59 -13.80 11.14
N THR A 148 31.36 -14.50 10.03
CA THR A 148 32.35 -15.38 9.40
C THR A 148 33.59 -14.60 8.97
N ALA A 149 33.41 -13.42 8.37
CA ALA A 149 34.51 -12.55 7.98
C ALA A 149 35.32 -12.06 9.20
N VAL A 150 34.65 -11.66 10.28
CA VAL A 150 35.31 -11.25 11.54
C VAL A 150 36.08 -12.41 12.16
N ASP A 151 35.49 -13.62 12.20
CA ASP A 151 36.17 -14.82 12.70
C ASP A 151 37.43 -15.13 11.88
N HIS A 152 37.35 -15.02 10.55
CA HIS A 152 38.49 -15.21 9.66
C HIS A 152 39.60 -14.18 9.91
N VAL A 153 39.26 -12.91 10.12
CA VAL A 153 40.21 -11.85 10.46
C VAL A 153 40.86 -12.11 11.83
N GLN A 154 40.08 -12.56 12.81
CA GLN A 154 40.59 -12.90 14.14
C GLN A 154 41.58 -14.07 14.09
N ILE A 155 41.24 -15.14 13.36
CA ILE A 155 42.14 -16.30 13.17
C ILE A 155 43.41 -15.84 12.47
N SER A 156 43.30 -15.12 11.36
CA SER A 156 44.45 -14.59 10.60
C SER A 156 45.37 -13.74 11.48
N SER A 157 44.79 -12.88 12.33
CA SER A 157 45.54 -12.04 13.27
C SER A 157 46.27 -12.87 14.33
N LYS A 158 45.64 -13.91 14.88
CA LYS A 158 46.29 -14.84 15.84
C LYS A 158 47.42 -15.63 15.18
N THR A 159 47.23 -16.12 13.96
CA THR A 159 48.28 -16.80 13.20
C THR A 159 49.45 -15.87 12.90
N MET A 160 49.17 -14.62 12.52
CA MET A 160 50.20 -13.61 12.28
C MET A 160 50.98 -13.28 13.56
N LEU A 161 50.30 -13.17 14.70
CA LEU A 161 50.94 -12.97 16.01
C LEU A 161 51.88 -14.14 16.34
N ALA A 162 51.41 -15.38 16.22
CA ALA A 162 52.23 -16.57 16.47
C ALA A 162 53.46 -16.61 15.56
N LYS A 163 53.28 -16.36 14.25
CA LYS A 163 54.38 -16.33 13.29
C LYS A 163 55.39 -15.21 13.57
N THR A 164 54.93 -14.07 14.09
CA THR A 164 55.80 -12.97 14.52
C THR A 164 56.60 -13.35 15.76
N GLN A 165 56.01 -14.10 16.71
CA GLN A 165 56.70 -14.62 17.89
C GLN A 165 57.76 -15.66 17.51
N ASP A 166 57.46 -16.59 16.60
CA ASP A 166 58.43 -17.56 16.08
C ASP A 166 59.60 -16.83 15.40
N MET A 167 59.29 -15.78 14.62
CA MET A 167 60.32 -14.96 13.98
C MET A 167 61.19 -14.25 15.00
N SER A 168 60.63 -13.71 16.09
CA SER A 168 61.42 -13.12 17.18
C SER A 168 62.35 -14.14 17.84
N ALA A 169 61.85 -15.35 18.14
CA ALA A 169 62.67 -16.41 18.76
C ALA A 169 63.83 -16.83 17.83
N ASN A 170 63.55 -17.04 16.54
CA ASN A 170 64.59 -17.36 15.56
C ASN A 170 65.64 -16.24 15.43
N LEU A 171 65.24 -14.97 15.49
CA LEU A 171 66.18 -13.84 15.45
C LEU A 171 67.05 -13.79 16.71
N GLU A 172 66.52 -14.17 17.88
CA GLU A 172 67.27 -14.28 19.13
C GLU A 172 68.32 -15.40 19.04
N ASP A 173 67.95 -16.58 18.53
CA ASP A 173 68.87 -17.70 18.28
C ASP A 173 69.99 -17.32 17.29
N VAL A 174 69.64 -16.65 16.19
CA VAL A 174 70.62 -16.15 15.21
C VAL A 174 71.56 -15.13 15.86
N GLY A 175 71.06 -14.26 16.74
CA GLY A 175 71.88 -13.33 17.51
C GLY A 175 72.88 -14.08 18.41
N GLN A 176 72.43 -15.14 19.08
CA GLN A 176 73.27 -15.94 19.96
C GLN A 176 74.34 -16.72 19.18
N GLN A 177 73.99 -17.30 18.02
CA GLN A 177 74.94 -17.93 17.10
C GLN A 177 75.95 -16.92 16.54
N THR A 178 75.52 -15.70 16.23
CA THR A 178 76.44 -14.65 15.77
C THR A 178 77.47 -14.33 16.85
N ASN A 179 77.06 -14.26 18.12
CA ASN A 179 77.99 -14.04 19.23
C ASN A 179 78.99 -15.20 19.41
N THR A 180 78.56 -16.45 19.30
CA THR A 180 79.48 -17.60 19.38
C THR A 180 80.45 -17.65 18.21
N VAL A 181 80.01 -17.29 17.00
CA VAL A 181 80.89 -17.15 15.82
C VAL A 181 81.92 -16.05 16.02
N VAL A 182 81.54 -14.91 16.61
CA VAL A 182 82.47 -13.82 16.96
C VAL A 182 83.51 -14.31 17.98
N GLU A 183 83.09 -15.01 19.03
CA GLU A 183 83.98 -15.57 20.04
C GLU A 183 84.96 -16.61 19.44
N LEU A 184 84.45 -17.54 18.62
CA LEU A 184 85.26 -18.53 17.93
C LEU A 184 86.27 -17.87 16.99
N SER A 185 85.84 -16.83 16.28
CA SER A 185 86.71 -16.04 15.39
C SER A 185 87.83 -15.35 16.18
N ASN A 186 87.51 -14.72 17.32
CA ASN A 186 88.51 -14.09 18.19
C ASN A 186 89.52 -15.11 18.74
N ASN A 187 89.06 -16.28 19.20
CA ASN A 187 89.93 -17.36 19.65
C ASN A 187 90.83 -17.90 18.53
N THR A 188 90.29 -18.01 17.31
CA THR A 188 91.05 -18.44 16.14
C THR A 188 92.13 -17.43 15.78
N THR A 189 91.81 -16.13 15.77
CA THR A 189 92.80 -15.07 15.56
C THR A 189 93.92 -15.12 16.60
N SER A 190 93.57 -15.23 17.88
CA SER A 190 94.55 -15.36 18.97
C SER A 190 95.47 -16.59 18.81
N ASN A 191 94.90 -17.74 18.44
CA ASN A 191 95.68 -18.95 18.16
C ASN A 191 96.63 -18.77 16.96
N VAL A 192 96.18 -18.09 15.89
CA VAL A 192 97.02 -17.79 14.72
C VAL A 192 98.16 -16.85 15.11
N GLU A 193 97.90 -15.81 15.89
CA GLU A 193 98.92 -14.89 16.43
C GLU A 193 99.94 -15.62 17.31
N SER A 194 99.48 -16.49 18.20
CA SER A 194 100.33 -17.30 19.06
C SER A 194 101.25 -18.22 18.25
N CYS A 195 100.71 -18.90 17.23
CA CYS A 195 101.47 -19.74 16.32
C CYS A 195 102.52 -18.94 15.52
N ALA A 196 102.15 -17.75 15.04
CA ALA A 196 103.09 -16.85 14.37
C ALA A 196 104.25 -16.44 15.30
N SER A 197 103.96 -16.06 16.55
CA SER A 197 104.99 -15.70 17.52
C SER A 197 105.93 -16.86 17.86
N ALA A 198 105.41 -18.09 17.91
CA ALA A 198 106.21 -19.29 18.15
C ALA A 198 107.15 -19.61 16.96
N VAL A 199 106.71 -19.33 15.73
CA VAL A 199 107.55 -19.46 14.53
C VAL A 199 108.63 -18.39 14.47
N GLU A 200 108.33 -17.14 14.87
CA GLU A 200 109.33 -16.06 14.91
C GLU A 200 110.40 -16.23 16.00
N GLY A 201 110.11 -17.01 17.04
CA GLY A 201 111.03 -17.29 18.15
C GLY A 201 111.98 -18.48 17.95
N MET A 202 111.84 -19.24 16.85
CA MET A 202 112.76 -20.33 16.43
C MET A 202 113.81 -19.81 15.46
#